data_AF-A0A7Y7H3B7-F1
#
_entry.id   AF-A0A7Y7H3B7-F1
#
_cell.length_a   1.000
_cell.length_b   1.000
_cell.length_c   1.000
_cell.angle_alpha   90.00
_cell.angle_beta   90.00
_cell.angle_gamma   90.00
#
_symmetry.space_group_name_H-M   'P 1'
#
loop_
_entity.id
_entity.type
_entity.pdbx_description
1 polymer ?
#
loop_
_entity_poly.entity_id
_entity_poly.type
_entity_poly.pdbx_seq_one_letter_code
_entity_poly.pdbx_strand_id
1 'polypeptide(L)'
;MKIRIKGNSLRYRLTKTDVENFDRDGYLEESTNFGSKVFKYALQRSATEFLTAGFSDNTIIMYMPAAMAVEWASTDRVGYESNHNQMYLLIEKDFKCLDNVAEDQSDNYPNPLSLKLQH
;
A
#
# COMPACT_ATOMS: atom_id res chain seq x y z
N MET A 1 5.13 -4.66 3.10
CA MET A 1 3.95 -3.75 2.99
C MET A 1 3.40 -3.35 4.36
N LYS A 2 2.77 -2.17 4.51
CA LYS A 2 2.14 -1.71 5.77
C LYS A 2 0.66 -1.38 5.58
N ILE A 3 -0.14 -1.61 6.61
CA ILE A 3 -1.56 -1.25 6.69
C ILE A 3 -1.81 -0.20 7.78
N ARG A 4 -2.62 0.81 7.47
CA ARG A 4 -3.20 1.74 8.44
C ARG A 4 -4.72 1.79 8.28
N ILE A 5 -5.42 1.68 9.41
CA ILE A 5 -6.89 1.71 9.48
C ILE A 5 -7.30 2.89 10.40
N LYS A 6 -8.27 3.70 9.97
CA LYS A 6 -8.86 4.77 10.79
C LYS A 6 -10.32 4.97 10.42
N GLY A 7 -11.25 4.61 11.30
CA GLY A 7 -12.67 4.65 10.96
C GLY A 7 -12.95 3.79 9.71
N ASN A 8 -13.78 4.29 8.79
CA ASN A 8 -14.06 3.60 7.53
C ASN A 8 -13.03 3.91 6.43
N SER A 9 -11.74 3.80 6.77
CA SER A 9 -10.64 4.11 5.86
C SER A 9 -9.51 3.09 5.97
N LEU A 10 -9.01 2.65 4.82
CA LEU A 10 -7.87 1.76 4.66
C LEU A 10 -6.76 2.44 3.86
N ARG A 11 -5.55 2.37 4.37
CA ARG A 11 -4.36 2.89 3.71
C ARG A 11 -3.27 1.84 3.65
N TYR A 12 -2.79 1.54 2.45
CA TYR A 12 -1.60 0.74 2.22
C TYR A 12 -0.41 1.59 1.83
N ARG A 13 0.74 1.25 2.41
CA ARG A 13 2.04 1.81 2.05
C ARG A 13 2.97 0.69 1.65
N LEU A 14 3.57 0.82 0.48
CA LEU A 14 4.46 -0.19 -0.09
C LEU A 14 5.86 0.38 -0.26
N THR A 15 6.86 -0.37 0.17
CA THR A 15 8.27 -0.08 -0.10
C THR A 15 8.59 -0.27 -1.60
N LYS A 16 9.84 0.00 -2.02
CA LYS A 16 10.22 -0.23 -3.42
C LYS A 16 10.11 -1.71 -3.79
N THR A 17 10.65 -2.58 -2.94
CA THR A 17 10.60 -4.03 -3.16
C THR A 17 9.15 -4.54 -3.17
N ASP A 18 8.28 -4.00 -2.32
CA ASP A 18 6.85 -4.33 -2.34
C ASP A 18 6.20 -3.98 -3.69
N VAL A 19 6.47 -2.79 -4.24
CA VAL A 19 5.91 -2.36 -5.54
C VAL A 19 6.44 -3.23 -6.68
N GLU A 20 7.73 -3.54 -6.69
CA GLU A 20 8.35 -4.43 -7.70
C GLU A 20 7.75 -5.84 -7.65
N ASN A 21 7.60 -6.41 -6.45
CA ASN A 21 6.98 -7.73 -6.28
C ASN A 21 5.50 -7.72 -6.69
N PHE A 22 4.76 -6.68 -6.33
CA PHE A 22 3.37 -6.54 -6.76
C PHE A 22 3.24 -6.37 -8.28
N ASP A 23 4.16 -5.65 -8.92
CA ASP A 23 4.16 -5.49 -10.37
C ASP A 23 4.48 -6.80 -11.10
N ARG A 24 5.39 -7.61 -10.55
CA ARG A 24 5.73 -8.91 -11.11
C ARG A 24 4.59 -9.93 -10.91
N ASP A 25 4.10 -10.06 -9.68
CA ASP A 25 3.29 -11.21 -9.26
C ASP A 25 1.79 -10.91 -9.27
N GLY A 26 1.41 -9.62 -9.26
CA GLY A 26 0.01 -9.17 -9.20
C GLY A 26 -0.69 -9.43 -7.86
N TYR A 27 0.05 -9.94 -6.87
CA TYR A 27 -0.44 -10.21 -5.52
C TYR A 27 0.68 -9.98 -4.52
N LEU A 28 0.37 -9.32 -3.40
CA LEU A 28 1.28 -9.11 -2.28
C LEU A 28 0.49 -9.28 -0.98
N GLU A 29 0.96 -10.13 -0.06
CA GLU A 29 0.29 -10.42 1.22
C GLU A 29 1.26 -10.27 2.38
N GLU A 30 0.75 -9.75 3.48
CA GLU A 30 1.40 -9.71 4.77
C GLU A 30 0.52 -10.35 5.83
N SER A 31 1.12 -10.77 6.94
CA SER A 31 0.39 -11.38 8.04
C SER A 31 0.89 -10.96 9.40
N THR A 32 -0.02 -10.97 10.38
CA THR A 32 0.27 -10.75 11.79
C THR A 32 -0.31 -11.89 12.60
N ASN A 33 0.57 -12.61 13.30
CA ASN A 33 0.19 -13.74 14.13
C ASN A 33 -0.24 -13.26 15.53
N PHE A 34 -1.47 -13.56 15.92
CA PHE A 34 -2.06 -13.28 17.23
C PHE A 34 -2.21 -14.55 18.09
N GLY A 35 -1.34 -15.54 17.88
CA GLY A 35 -1.38 -16.85 18.52
C GLY A 35 -2.39 -17.79 17.86
N SER A 36 -3.66 -17.71 18.26
CA SER A 36 -4.70 -18.62 17.75
C SER A 36 -5.29 -18.21 16.40
N LYS A 37 -5.04 -16.98 15.97
CA LYS A 37 -5.52 -16.41 14.70
C LYS A 37 -4.41 -15.66 14.00
N VAL A 38 -4.48 -15.68 12.68
CA VAL A 38 -3.62 -14.87 11.82
C VAL A 38 -4.50 -13.82 11.16
N PHE A 39 -4.13 -12.57 11.32
CA PHE A 39 -4.69 -11.47 10.55
C PHE A 39 -3.85 -11.29 9.30
N LYS A 40 -4.49 -11.15 8.14
CA LYS A 40 -3.82 -10.94 6.87
C LYS A 40 -4.31 -9.68 6.20
N TYR A 41 -3.43 -9.09 5.41
CA TYR A 41 -3.79 -7.99 4.53
C TYR A 41 -3.02 -8.13 3.22
N ALA A 42 -3.71 -7.91 2.11
CA ALA A 42 -3.17 -8.16 0.78
C ALA A 42 -3.58 -7.09 -0.22
N LEU A 43 -2.71 -6.87 -1.19
CA LEU A 43 -2.97 -6.09 -2.38
C LEU A 43 -3.05 -7.05 -3.58
N GLN A 44 -4.12 -6.94 -4.37
CA GLN A 44 -4.35 -7.83 -5.51
C GLN A 44 -4.71 -7.05 -6.77
N ARG A 45 -4.08 -7.37 -7.90
CA ARG A 45 -4.51 -6.89 -9.21
C ARG A 45 -5.89 -7.45 -9.55
N SER A 46 -6.73 -6.61 -10.12
CA SER A 46 -8.10 -6.98 -10.46
C SER A 46 -8.56 -6.31 -11.76
N ALA A 47 -9.71 -6.78 -12.27
CA ALA A 47 -10.39 -6.19 -13.40
C ALA A 47 -11.40 -5.09 -13.01
N THR A 48 -11.34 -4.59 -11.77
CA THR A 48 -12.21 -3.48 -11.35
C THR A 48 -11.82 -2.18 -12.05
N GLU A 49 -12.72 -1.19 -12.05
CA GLU A 49 -12.44 0.13 -12.63
C GLU A 49 -11.75 1.08 -11.64
N PHE A 50 -11.96 0.87 -10.35
CA PHE A 50 -11.41 1.67 -9.25
C PHE A 50 -10.94 0.77 -8.10
N LEU A 51 -10.19 1.35 -7.15
CA LEU A 51 -9.81 0.61 -5.94
C LEU A 51 -11.06 0.16 -5.19
N THR A 52 -11.09 -1.12 -4.81
CA THR A 52 -12.12 -1.69 -3.94
C THR A 52 -11.47 -2.49 -2.82
N ALA A 53 -12.25 -2.86 -1.81
CA ALA A 53 -11.76 -3.70 -0.72
C ALA A 53 -12.80 -4.75 -0.31
N GLY A 54 -12.31 -5.91 0.12
CA GLY A 54 -13.11 -6.99 0.69
C GLY A 54 -12.49 -7.52 1.97
N PHE A 55 -13.30 -8.22 2.77
CA PHE A 55 -12.83 -8.91 3.97
C PHE A 55 -13.44 -10.30 4.06
N SER A 56 -12.60 -11.33 4.00
CA SER A 56 -12.96 -12.75 4.14
C SER A 56 -11.79 -13.51 4.74
N ASP A 57 -12.06 -14.60 5.47
CA ASP A 57 -11.01 -15.49 6.00
C ASP A 57 -9.88 -14.76 6.77
N ASN A 58 -10.26 -13.81 7.63
CA ASN A 58 -9.34 -12.94 8.38
C ASN A 58 -8.37 -12.11 7.51
N THR A 59 -8.71 -11.92 6.24
CA THR A 59 -7.88 -11.24 5.25
C THR A 59 -8.61 -10.01 4.71
N ILE A 60 -8.00 -8.84 4.87
CA ILE A 60 -8.41 -7.64 4.14
C ILE A 60 -7.70 -7.66 2.78
N ILE A 61 -8.43 -7.61 1.68
CA ILE A 61 -7.84 -7.51 0.34
C ILE A 61 -8.24 -6.17 -0.26
N MET A 62 -7.25 -5.35 -0.62
CA MET A 62 -7.45 -4.21 -1.51
C MET A 62 -7.23 -4.66 -2.96
N TYR A 63 -8.20 -4.39 -3.82
CA TYR A 63 -8.14 -4.72 -5.23
C TYR A 63 -7.78 -3.48 -6.04
N MET A 64 -6.69 -3.56 -6.79
CA MET A 64 -6.18 -2.50 -7.65
C MET A 64 -6.40 -2.86 -9.13
N PRO A 65 -7.00 -1.97 -9.94
CA PRO A 65 -7.12 -2.18 -11.38
C PRO A 65 -5.76 -2.42 -12.03
N ALA A 66 -5.69 -3.39 -12.95
CA ALA A 66 -4.43 -3.77 -13.61
C ALA A 66 -3.72 -2.58 -14.30
N ALA A 67 -4.48 -1.72 -14.99
CA ALA A 67 -3.93 -0.53 -15.63
C ALA A 67 -3.30 0.46 -14.62
N MET A 68 -3.96 0.66 -13.47
CA MET A 68 -3.40 1.50 -12.41
C MET A 68 -2.12 0.90 -11.85
N ALA A 69 -2.08 -0.42 -11.64
CA ALA A 69 -0.90 -1.10 -11.10
C ALA A 69 0.32 -0.90 -12.01
N VAL A 70 0.15 -1.07 -13.32
CA VAL A 70 1.22 -0.86 -14.31
C VAL A 70 1.69 0.60 -14.33
N GLU A 71 0.78 1.58 -14.37
CA GLU A 71 1.16 3.00 -14.30
C GLU A 71 1.89 3.33 -12.98
N TRP A 72 1.40 2.81 -11.86
CA TRP A 72 1.96 3.11 -10.55
C TRP A 72 3.40 2.60 -10.38
N ALA A 73 3.66 1.39 -10.86
CA ALA A 73 4.97 0.76 -10.79
C ALA A 73 5.98 1.41 -11.76
N SER A 74 5.53 1.88 -12.92
CA SER A 74 6.40 2.40 -13.99
C SER A 74 6.64 3.91 -13.97
N THR A 75 6.00 4.66 -13.06
CA THR A 75 6.09 6.13 -13.02
C THR A 75 6.43 6.65 -11.62
N ASP A 76 6.71 7.95 -11.51
CA ASP A 76 6.89 8.64 -10.22
C ASP A 76 5.57 8.92 -9.47
N ARG A 77 4.44 8.42 -9.98
CA ARG A 77 3.16 8.56 -9.30
C ARG A 77 3.25 8.01 -7.88
N VAL A 78 2.82 8.83 -6.92
CA VAL A 78 2.87 8.50 -5.48
C VAL A 78 1.87 7.40 -5.12
N GLY A 79 0.63 7.53 -5.57
CA GLY A 79 -0.45 6.64 -5.15
C GLY A 79 -1.76 6.86 -5.89
N TYR A 80 -2.78 6.11 -5.43
CA TYR A 80 -4.16 6.18 -5.88
C TYR A 80 -5.10 6.19 -4.68
N GLU A 81 -6.24 6.86 -4.84
CA GLU A 81 -7.31 6.85 -3.84
C GLU A 81 -8.67 6.57 -4.47
N SER A 82 -9.60 6.08 -3.66
CA SER A 82 -10.99 5.81 -4.03
C SER A 82 -11.90 6.08 -2.84
N ASN A 83 -13.10 6.59 -3.11
CA ASN A 83 -14.17 6.82 -2.14
C ASN A 83 -15.43 6.01 -2.49
N HIS A 84 -15.25 4.80 -3.02
CA HIS A 84 -16.37 3.96 -3.45
C HIS A 84 -17.03 3.23 -2.26
N ASN A 85 -18.35 3.01 -2.31
CA ASN A 85 -19.12 2.30 -1.27
C ASN A 85 -18.91 2.83 0.16
N GLN A 86 -18.83 4.16 0.32
CA GLN A 86 -18.68 4.84 1.62
C GLN A 86 -17.37 4.54 2.36
N MET A 87 -16.41 3.85 1.74
CA MET A 87 -15.11 3.54 2.31
C MET A 87 -14.02 4.32 1.57
N TYR A 88 -13.12 4.97 2.32
CA TYR A 88 -11.95 5.61 1.74
C TYR A 88 -10.79 4.61 1.64
N LEU A 89 -10.24 4.46 0.44
CA LEU A 89 -9.10 3.61 0.15
C LEU A 89 -7.95 4.48 -0.37
N LEU A 90 -6.75 4.26 0.15
CA LEU A 90 -5.53 4.90 -0.30
C LEU A 90 -4.42 3.86 -0.42
N ILE A 91 -3.74 3.81 -1.57
CA ILE A 91 -2.49 3.10 -1.74
C ILE A 91 -1.42 4.08 -2.17
N GLU A 92 -0.24 4.01 -1.56
CA GLU A 92 0.86 4.91 -1.90
C GLU A 92 2.23 4.26 -1.66
N LYS A 93 3.25 4.86 -2.27
CA LYS A 93 4.66 4.54 -2.07
C LYS A 93 5.09 5.00 -0.67
N ASP A 94 5.76 4.11 0.07
CA ASP A 94 6.25 4.41 1.41
C ASP A 94 7.53 5.24 1.32
N PHE A 95 7.44 6.53 1.63
CA PHE A 95 8.60 7.41 1.66
C PHE A 95 9.38 7.28 2.97
N LYS A 96 10.69 7.56 2.92
CA LYS A 96 11.52 7.71 4.12
C LYS A 96 10.93 8.82 4.99
N CYS A 97 10.82 8.57 6.29
CA CYS A 97 10.54 9.62 7.26
C CYS A 97 11.76 10.54 7.35
N LEU A 98 11.53 11.81 7.67
CA LEU A 98 12.61 12.77 7.92
C LEU A 98 13.12 12.69 9.36
N ASP A 99 12.31 12.14 10.26
CA ASP A 99 12.64 11.95 11.66
C ASP A 99 13.33 10.60 11.90
N ASN A 100 14.16 10.54 12.93
CA ASN A 100 14.70 9.27 13.43
C ASN A 100 13.58 8.44 14.03
N VAL A 101 13.22 7.36 13.34
CA VAL A 101 12.30 6.33 13.84
C VAL A 101 13.06 5.02 14.04
N ALA A 102 12.53 4.15 14.90
CA ALA A 102 13.13 2.83 15.16
C ALA A 102 12.95 1.83 14.01
N GLU A 103 12.09 2.15 13.05
CA GLU A 103 11.79 1.30 11.90
C GLU A 103 12.88 1.40 10.82
N ASP A 104 13.26 0.26 10.22
CA ASP A 104 14.13 0.26 9.05
C ASP A 104 13.39 0.83 7.83
N GLN A 105 14.00 1.83 7.19
CA GLN A 105 13.47 2.53 6.02
C GLN A 105 14.42 2.46 4.83
N SER A 106 15.40 1.56 4.84
CA SER A 106 16.39 1.41 3.77
C SER A 106 15.74 1.18 2.38
N ASP A 107 14.63 0.44 2.35
CA ASP A 107 13.83 0.11 1.15
C ASP A 107 12.71 1.11 0.81
N ASN A 108 12.58 2.19 1.58
CA ASN A 108 11.58 3.22 1.32
C ASN A 108 11.99 4.14 0.15
N TYR A 109 11.00 4.75 -0.48
CA TYR A 109 11.19 5.78 -1.49
C TYR A 109 11.83 7.05 -0.89
N PRO A 110 12.68 7.79 -1.63
CA PRO A 110 13.24 9.04 -1.14
C PRO A 110 12.13 10.05 -0.84
N ASN A 111 12.24 10.76 0.28
CA ASN A 111 11.23 11.75 0.65
C ASN A 111 11.37 13.00 -0.24
N PRO A 112 10.32 13.42 -0.99
CA PRO A 112 10.41 14.59 -1.85
C PRO A 112 10.66 15.90 -1.07
N LEU A 113 10.39 15.93 0.24
CA LEU A 113 10.65 17.08 1.10
C LEU A 113 12.10 17.14 1.62
N SER A 114 12.90 16.08 1.47
CA SER A 114 14.31 16.11 1.93
C SER A 114 15.15 17.13 1.17
N LEU A 115 14.74 17.49 -0.06
CA LEU A 115 15.39 18.51 -0.88
C LEU A 115 15.02 19.95 -0.45
N LYS A 116 13.94 20.14 0.31
CA LYS A 116 13.46 21.47 0.75
C LYS A 116 14.06 21.94 2.08
N LEU A 117 14.68 21.04 2.86
CA LEU A 117 15.29 21.37 4.16
C LEU A 117 16.76 21.79 4.06
N GLN A 118 17.31 21.89 2.84
CA GLN A 118 18.70 22.31 2.59
C GLN A 118 18.82 23.80 2.21
N HIS A 119 17.73 24.56 2.34
CA HIS A 119 17.64 26.01 2.13
C HIS A 119 16.83 26.65 3.27
#